data_AF-A0A2U2H9U2-F1
#
_entry.id   AF-A0A2U2H9U2-F1
#
_cell.length_a   1.000
_cell.length_b   1.000
_cell.length_c   1.000
_cell.angle_alpha   90.00
_cell.angle_beta   90.00
_cell.angle_gamma   90.00
#
_symmetry.space_group_name_H-M   'P 1'
#
loop_
_entity.id
_entity.type
_entity.pdbx_description
1 polymer ?
#
loop_
_entity_poly.entity_id
_entity_poly.type
_entity_poly.pdbx_seq_one_letter_code
_entity_poly.pdbx_strand_id
1 'polypeptide(L)'
;MEDSMAQIELSLAALKKSGNEALRVLAQSMIDEHGKLGQEMEQLAKERNLAIPAPQDPSHSGAAKMQRLSGREFERRFVETNLRDHEKSLKVFQHYAGAESDRKLKALAGRAEKMVASHLKMLRELEKNLAK
;
A
#
# COMPACT_ATOMS: atom_id res chain seq x y z
N MET A 1 1.13 8.70 5.82
CA MET A 1 2.53 8.26 5.66
C MET A 1 2.78 6.96 6.41
N GLU A 2 2.16 6.76 7.59
CA GLU A 2 2.12 5.46 8.27
C GLU A 2 1.72 4.28 7.38
N ASP A 3 0.70 4.47 6.54
CA ASP A 3 0.20 3.41 5.66
C ASP A 3 1.28 2.85 4.73
N SER A 4 2.23 3.68 4.27
CA SER A 4 3.25 3.23 3.30
C SER A 4 4.34 2.38 3.96
N MET A 5 4.85 2.76 5.13
CA MET A 5 5.89 1.99 5.82
C MET A 5 5.35 0.65 6.34
N ALA A 6 4.15 0.64 6.92
CA ALA A 6 3.51 -0.59 7.38
C ALA A 6 3.22 -1.56 6.21
N GLN A 7 2.82 -1.02 5.04
CA GLN A 7 2.60 -1.83 3.84
C GLN A 7 3.91 -2.37 3.25
N ILE A 8 5.01 -1.61 3.28
CA ILE A 8 6.33 -2.09 2.85
C ILE A 8 6.80 -3.24 3.74
N GLU A 9 6.73 -3.10 5.07
CA GLU A 9 7.13 -4.16 6.00
C GLU A 9 6.29 -5.43 5.82
N LEU A 10 4.98 -5.27 5.66
CA LEU A 10 4.09 -6.40 5.42
C LEU A 10 4.36 -7.07 4.07
N SER A 11 4.70 -6.29 3.04
CA SER A 11 5.08 -6.80 1.72
C SER A 11 6.42 -7.53 1.76
N LEU A 12 7.41 -7.04 2.51
CA LEU A 12 8.66 -7.79 2.76
C LEU A 12 8.39 -9.13 3.43
N ALA A 13 7.45 -9.17 4.39
CA ALA A 13 7.03 -10.43 5.00
C ALA A 13 6.38 -11.37 3.98
N ALA A 14 5.53 -10.86 3.07
CA ALA A 14 4.93 -11.66 2.01
C ALA A 14 5.95 -12.22 1.02
N LEU A 15 6.90 -11.38 0.60
CA LEU A 15 8.00 -11.79 -0.28
C LEU A 15 8.87 -12.89 0.35
N LYS A 16 9.07 -12.85 1.67
CA LYS A 16 9.86 -13.85 2.40
C LYS A 16 9.09 -15.13 2.72
N LYS A 17 7.80 -15.04 3.05
CA LYS A 17 7.03 -16.14 3.64
C LYS A 17 6.10 -16.87 2.68
N SER A 18 5.70 -16.23 1.59
CA SER A 18 4.77 -16.84 0.65
C SER A 18 5.49 -17.73 -0.35
N GLY A 19 4.91 -18.91 -0.60
CA GLY A 19 5.26 -19.78 -1.72
C GLY A 19 4.46 -19.47 -2.99
N ASN A 20 3.51 -18.54 -2.93
CA ASN A 20 2.68 -18.12 -4.04
C ASN A 20 3.41 -17.05 -4.88
N GLU A 21 3.80 -17.42 -6.10
CA GLU A 21 4.55 -16.54 -7.00
C GLU A 21 3.82 -15.23 -7.30
N ALA A 22 2.50 -15.28 -7.53
CA ALA A 22 1.71 -14.08 -7.80
C ALA A 22 1.67 -13.13 -6.58
N LEU A 23 1.63 -13.67 -5.36
CA LEU A 23 1.70 -12.85 -4.15
C LEU A 23 3.09 -12.23 -3.97
N ARG A 24 4.16 -12.97 -4.29
CA ARG A 24 5.54 -12.45 -4.25
C ARG A 24 5.75 -11.32 -5.26
N VAL A 25 5.20 -11.45 -6.47
CA VAL A 25 5.23 -10.40 -7.50
C VAL A 25 4.49 -9.15 -7.04
N LEU A 26 3.27 -9.31 -6.49
CA LEU A 26 2.53 -8.19 -5.91
C LEU A 26 3.33 -7.52 -4.79
N ALA A 27 3.88 -8.30 -3.87
CA ALA A 27 4.65 -7.78 -2.75
C ALA A 27 5.87 -6.97 -3.20
N GLN A 28 6.58 -7.42 -4.23
CA GLN A 28 7.70 -6.66 -4.81
C GLN A 28 7.22 -5.33 -5.40
N SER A 29 6.13 -5.35 -6.19
CA SER A 29 5.51 -4.12 -6.75
C SER A 29 5.13 -3.13 -5.65
N MET A 30 4.52 -3.62 -4.56
CA MET A 30 4.15 -2.79 -3.42
C MET A 30 5.37 -2.16 -2.74
N ILE A 31 6.46 -2.89 -2.55
CA ILE A 31 7.70 -2.34 -1.97
C ILE A 31 8.25 -1.20 -2.84
N ASP A 32 8.37 -1.45 -4.14
CA ASP A 32 9.01 -0.51 -5.06
C ASP A 32 8.16 0.75 -5.25
N GLU A 33 6.86 0.58 -5.48
CA GLU A 33 5.96 1.68 -5.82
C GLU A 33 5.56 2.50 -4.58
N HIS A 34 5.32 1.87 -3.42
CA HIS A 34 5.09 2.63 -2.18
C HIS A 34 6.35 3.34 -1.69
N GLY A 35 7.54 2.74 -1.86
CA GLY A 35 8.81 3.38 -1.55
C GLY A 35 9.01 4.65 -2.37
N LYS A 36 8.77 4.57 -3.69
CA LYS A 36 8.84 5.73 -4.58
C LYS A 36 7.80 6.79 -4.24
N LEU A 37 6.54 6.39 -4.01
CA LEU A 37 5.48 7.34 -3.63
C LEU A 37 5.78 8.04 -2.31
N GLY A 38 6.34 7.33 -1.34
CA GLY A 38 6.78 7.90 -0.06
C GLY A 38 7.83 8.99 -0.25
N GLN A 39 8.86 8.74 -1.08
CA GLN A 39 9.89 9.73 -1.40
C GLN A 39 9.30 10.97 -2.10
N GLU A 40 8.39 10.78 -3.05
CA GLU A 40 7.72 11.90 -3.73
C GLU A 40 6.86 12.74 -2.76
N MET A 41 6.17 12.10 -1.82
CA MET A 41 5.40 12.76 -0.76
C MET A 41 6.30 13.55 0.20
N GLU A 42 7.41 12.96 0.64
CA GLU A 42 8.37 13.66 1.51
C GLU A 42 8.98 14.88 0.83
N GLN A 43 9.35 14.75 -0.44
CA GLN A 43 9.89 15.85 -1.22
C GLN A 43 8.87 17.00 -1.35
N LEU A 44 7.62 16.68 -1.65
CA LEU A 44 6.55 17.68 -1.74
C LEU A 44 6.29 18.34 -0.38
N ALA A 45 6.30 17.58 0.72
CA ALA A 45 6.12 18.13 2.06
C ALA A 45 7.25 19.11 2.42
N LYS A 46 8.51 18.74 2.13
CA LYS A 46 9.68 19.61 2.32
C LYS A 46 9.58 20.90 1.51
N GLU A 47 9.23 20.80 0.23
CA GLU A 47 9.04 21.98 -0.64
C GLU A 47 7.97 22.95 -0.13
N ARG A 48 7.00 22.45 0.64
CA ARG A 48 5.89 23.24 1.19
C ARG A 48 6.03 23.57 2.66
N ASN A 49 7.17 23.23 3.28
CA ASN A 49 7.39 23.36 4.73
C ASN A 49 6.25 22.74 5.56
N LEU A 50 5.65 21.65 5.06
CA LEU A 50 4.59 20.94 5.75
C LEU A 50 5.22 19.95 6.73
N ALA A 51 4.74 19.98 7.97
CA ALA A 51 5.10 18.97 8.95
C ALA A 51 4.54 17.62 8.51
N ILE A 52 5.43 16.63 8.40
CA ILE A 52 5.03 15.24 8.24
C ILE A 52 4.65 14.72 9.63
N PRO A 53 3.43 14.21 9.84
CA PRO A 53 3.06 13.59 11.11
C PRO A 53 4.05 12.48 11.46
N ALA A 54 4.52 12.45 12.71
CA ALA A 54 5.35 11.36 13.18
C ALA A 54 4.64 10.01 12.95
N PRO A 55 5.36 8.94 12.56
CA PRO A 55 4.75 7.62 12.46
C PRO A 55 4.17 7.23 13.83
N GLN A 56 2.96 6.65 13.89
CA GLN A 56 2.49 6.07 15.15
C GLN A 56 3.26 4.80 15.43
N ASP A 57 3.16 4.34 16.66
CA ASP A 57 3.82 3.13 17.12
C ASP A 57 3.40 1.91 16.27
N PRO A 58 4.33 1.32 15.48
CA PRO A 58 4.03 0.20 14.60
C PRO A 58 3.63 -1.07 15.37
N SER A 59 3.93 -1.16 16.67
CA SER A 59 3.56 -2.30 17.52
C SER A 59 2.04 -2.47 17.70
N HIS A 60 1.27 -1.38 17.53
CA HIS A 60 -0.19 -1.41 17.57
C HIS A 60 -0.84 -1.63 16.19
N SER A 61 -0.04 -1.73 15.13
CA SER A 61 -0.55 -1.91 13.77
C SER A 61 -1.11 -3.31 13.55
N GLY A 62 -2.10 -3.43 12.66
CA GLY A 62 -2.57 -4.72 12.17
C GLY A 62 -1.47 -5.56 11.50
N ALA A 63 -0.41 -4.90 10.99
CA ALA A 63 0.73 -5.54 10.35
C ALA A 63 1.54 -6.40 11.33
N ALA A 64 1.78 -5.93 12.56
CA ALA A 64 2.52 -6.68 13.59
C ALA A 64 1.83 -8.02 13.94
N LYS A 65 0.50 -8.02 14.06
CA LYS A 65 -0.28 -9.25 14.27
C LYS A 65 -0.20 -10.18 13.07
N MET A 66 -0.24 -9.64 11.85
CA MET A 66 -0.18 -10.42 10.62
C MET A 66 1.18 -11.07 10.39
N GLN A 67 2.27 -10.43 10.84
CA GLN A 67 3.61 -11.03 10.77
C GLN A 67 3.74 -12.32 11.59
N ARG A 68 2.82 -12.63 12.51
CA ARG A 68 2.83 -13.90 13.25
C ARG A 68 2.18 -15.05 12.48
N LEU A 69 1.45 -14.76 11.40
CA LEU A 69 0.81 -15.76 10.56
C LEU A 69 1.80 -16.35 9.55
N SER A 70 1.47 -17.52 9.01
CA SER A 70 2.23 -18.20 7.96
C SER A 70 1.31 -18.94 6.98
N GLY A 71 1.90 -19.39 5.86
CA GLY A 71 1.19 -20.17 4.84
C GLY A 71 -0.09 -19.50 4.34
N ARG A 72 -1.09 -20.30 3.99
CA ARG A 72 -2.35 -19.82 3.38
C ARG A 72 -3.13 -18.84 4.25
N GLU A 73 -3.00 -18.92 5.58
CA GLU A 73 -3.64 -17.97 6.50
C GLU A 73 -3.03 -16.57 6.40
N PHE A 74 -1.69 -16.49 6.36
CA PHE A 74 -0.98 -15.24 6.10
C PHE A 74 -1.40 -14.65 4.75
N GLU A 75 -1.38 -15.46 3.69
CA GLU A 75 -1.70 -15.00 2.33
C GLU A 75 -3.12 -14.44 2.24
N ARG A 76 -4.11 -15.14 2.82
CA ARG A 76 -5.49 -14.64 2.90
C ARG A 76 -5.58 -13.34 3.67
N ARG A 77 -5.00 -13.26 4.86
CA ARG A 77 -5.10 -12.06 5.70
C ARG A 77 -4.39 -10.86 5.07
N PHE A 78 -3.29 -11.11 4.36
CA PHE A 78 -2.59 -10.11 3.56
C PHE A 78 -3.49 -9.55 2.47
N VAL A 79 -4.12 -10.40 1.67
CA VAL A 79 -4.99 -9.99 0.56
C VAL A 79 -6.24 -9.27 1.08
N GLU A 80 -6.94 -9.82 2.08
CA GLU A 80 -8.14 -9.22 2.69
C GLU A 80 -7.85 -7.80 3.25
N THR A 81 -6.70 -7.63 3.91
CA THR A 81 -6.31 -6.34 4.50
C THR A 81 -5.98 -5.33 3.42
N ASN A 82 -5.13 -5.71 2.46
CA ASN A 82 -4.71 -4.80 1.40
C ASN A 82 -5.86 -4.44 0.47
N LEU A 83 -6.81 -5.34 0.17
CA LEU A 83 -8.01 -5.00 -0.59
C LEU A 83 -8.78 -3.85 0.06
N ARG A 84 -9.14 -4.00 1.33
CA ARG A 84 -9.90 -2.99 2.07
C ARG A 84 -9.16 -1.65 2.12
N ASP A 85 -7.86 -1.69 2.38
CA ASP A 85 -7.08 -0.47 2.58
C ASP A 85 -6.86 0.25 1.24
N HIS A 86 -6.56 -0.49 0.17
CA HIS A 86 -6.41 0.08 -1.17
C HIS A 86 -7.74 0.60 -1.74
N GLU A 87 -8.88 -0.01 -1.44
CA GLU A 87 -10.19 0.52 -1.86
C GLU A 87 -10.50 1.87 -1.19
N LYS A 88 -10.08 2.06 0.06
CA LYS A 88 -10.19 3.36 0.74
C LYS A 88 -9.22 4.37 0.13
N SER A 89 -7.96 3.99 -0.06
CA SER A 89 -6.94 4.86 -0.66
C SER A 89 -7.30 5.29 -2.07
N LEU A 90 -7.90 4.41 -2.88
CA LEU A 90 -8.34 4.74 -4.24
C LEU A 90 -9.33 5.90 -4.23
N LYS A 91 -10.33 5.88 -3.34
CA LYS A 91 -11.31 6.96 -3.21
C LYS A 91 -10.66 8.28 -2.81
N VAL A 92 -9.69 8.23 -1.89
CA VAL A 92 -8.93 9.41 -1.47
C VAL A 92 -8.14 9.98 -2.66
N PHE A 93 -7.37 9.15 -3.36
CA PHE A 93 -6.57 9.61 -4.49
C PHE A 93 -7.42 10.09 -5.67
N GLN A 94 -8.56 9.46 -5.96
CA GLN A 94 -9.53 9.95 -6.94
C GLN A 94 -10.05 11.33 -6.61
N HIS A 95 -10.37 11.58 -5.34
CA HIS A 95 -10.82 12.89 -4.89
C HIS A 95 -9.75 13.95 -5.12
N TYR A 96 -8.52 13.73 -4.65
CA TYR A 96 -7.42 14.68 -4.85
C TYR A 96 -7.01 14.81 -6.32
N ALA A 97 -7.04 13.73 -7.11
CA ALA A 97 -6.74 13.78 -8.54
C ALA A 97 -7.77 14.60 -9.34
N GLY A 98 -9.03 14.68 -8.87
CA GLY A 98 -10.10 15.45 -9.51
C GLY A 98 -10.21 16.89 -8.98
N ALA A 99 -10.24 17.06 -7.66
CA ALA A 99 -10.65 18.28 -6.98
C ALA A 99 -9.50 19.17 -6.49
N GLU A 100 -8.27 18.66 -6.44
CA GLU A 100 -7.14 19.44 -5.94
C GLU A 100 -6.78 20.61 -6.87
N SER A 101 -6.52 21.77 -6.28
CA SER A 101 -6.11 23.00 -6.97
C SER A 101 -4.60 23.07 -7.13
N ASP A 102 -3.86 22.50 -6.17
CA ASP A 102 -2.42 22.40 -6.27
C ASP A 102 -2.00 21.41 -7.36
N ARG A 103 -1.37 21.91 -8.42
CA ARG A 103 -0.98 21.10 -9.58
C ARG A 103 -0.02 19.97 -9.23
N LYS A 104 0.90 20.16 -8.27
CA LYS A 104 1.87 19.13 -7.87
C LYS A 104 1.17 18.04 -7.07
N LEU A 105 0.31 18.41 -6.12
CA LEU A 105 -0.46 17.46 -5.32
C LEU A 105 -1.48 16.69 -6.18
N LYS A 106 -2.16 17.38 -7.11
CA LYS A 106 -3.06 16.76 -8.10
C LYS A 106 -2.34 15.72 -8.95
N ALA A 107 -1.14 16.06 -9.45
CA ALA A 107 -0.35 15.12 -10.26
C ALA A 107 0.13 13.92 -9.45
N LEU A 108 0.53 14.13 -8.19
CA LEU A 108 0.94 13.06 -7.28
C LEU A 108 -0.24 12.13 -6.96
N ALA A 109 -1.41 12.70 -6.65
CA ALA A 109 -2.64 11.94 -6.43
C ALA A 109 -3.04 11.12 -7.66
N GLY A 110 -2.95 11.69 -8.87
CA GLY A 110 -3.25 10.95 -10.10
C GLY A 110 -2.27 9.80 -10.39
N ARG A 111 -1.00 9.90 -9.97
CA ARG A 111 -0.06 8.78 -10.02
C ARG A 111 -0.42 7.70 -8.99
N ALA A 112 -0.68 8.11 -7.76
CA ALA A 112 -1.07 7.21 -6.67
C ALA A 112 -2.38 6.48 -6.97
N GLU A 113 -3.37 7.15 -7.59
CA GLU A 113 -4.63 6.55 -8.05
C GLU A 113 -4.36 5.37 -9.00
N LYS A 114 -3.53 5.58 -10.03
CA LYS A 114 -3.20 4.54 -11.03
C LYS A 114 -2.48 3.35 -10.39
N MET A 115 -1.53 3.63 -9.50
CA MET A 115 -0.80 2.60 -8.74
C MET A 115 -1.76 1.75 -7.90
N VAL A 116 -2.59 2.41 -7.06
CA VAL A 116 -3.55 1.72 -6.18
C VAL A 116 -4.58 0.93 -6.98
N ALA A 117 -5.06 1.46 -8.11
CA ALA A 117 -5.97 0.73 -9.00
C ALA A 117 -5.33 -0.53 -9.59
N SER A 118 -4.05 -0.47 -9.96
CA SER A 118 -3.28 -1.63 -10.43
C SER A 118 -3.15 -2.70 -9.34
N HIS A 119 -2.75 -2.30 -8.13
CA HIS A 119 -2.64 -3.21 -6.98
C HIS A 119 -3.98 -3.88 -6.65
N LEU A 120 -5.09 -3.12 -6.67
CA LEU A 120 -6.43 -3.66 -6.45
C LEU A 120 -6.80 -4.76 -7.44
N LYS A 121 -6.41 -4.60 -8.72
CA LYS A 121 -6.64 -5.64 -9.72
C LYS A 121 -5.90 -6.92 -9.36
N MET A 122 -4.61 -6.82 -9.04
CA MET A 122 -3.77 -7.96 -8.65
C MET A 122 -4.27 -8.63 -7.38
N LEU A 123 -4.67 -7.85 -6.38
CA LEU A 123 -5.25 -8.33 -5.12
C LEU A 123 -6.55 -9.11 -5.34
N ARG A 124 -7.45 -8.63 -6.22
CA ARG A 124 -8.69 -9.34 -6.55
C ARG A 124 -8.44 -10.64 -7.31
N GLU A 125 -7.43 -10.68 -8.18
CA GLU A 125 -7.02 -11.91 -8.86
C GLU A 125 -6.45 -12.93 -7.86
N LEU A 126 -5.61 -12.48 -6.92
CA LEU A 126 -5.10 -13.30 -5.83
C LEU A 126 -6.19 -13.83 -4.90
N GLU A 127 -7.15 -12.99 -4.50
CA GLU A 127 -8.29 -13.38 -3.67
C GLU A 127 -9.05 -14.56 -4.30
N LYS A 128 -9.38 -14.45 -5.59
CA LYS A 128 -10.06 -15.51 -6.34
C LYS A 128 -9.24 -16.80 -6.39
N ASN A 129 -7.92 -16.70 -6.49
CA ASN A 129 -7.03 -17.87 -6.53
C ASN A 129 -6.88 -18.52 -5.15
N LEU A 130 -6.89 -17.74 -4.07
CA LEU A 130 -6.82 -18.24 -2.69
C LEU A 130 -8.15 -18.83 -2.19
N ALA A 131 -9.28 -18.49 -2.83
CA ALA A 131 -10.60 -19.03 -2.52
C ALA A 131 -10.88 -20.41 -3.16
N LYS A 132 -10.07 -20.84 -4.12
CA LYS A 132 -10.13 -22.17 -4.76
C LYS A 132 -9.45 -23.24 -3.90
#